data_AF-A0A9E1MFA7-F1
#
_entry.id   AF-A0A9E1MFA7-F1
#
_cell.length_a   1.000
_cell.length_b   1.000
_cell.length_c   1.000
_cell.angle_alpha   90.00
_cell.angle_beta   90.00
_cell.angle_gamma   90.00
#
_symmetry.space_group_name_H-M   'P 1'
#
loop_
_entity.id
_entity.type
_entity.pdbx_description
1 polymer ?
#
loop_
_entity_poly.entity_id
_entity_poly.type
_entity_poly.pdbx_seq_one_letter_code
_entity_poly.pdbx_strand_id
1 'polypeptide(L)' 'MKRESFKSRLGFILVSAGCAIGIGNVWRFPYVVGENGGGLFVLL' A
#
# COMPACT_ATOMS: atom_id res chain seq x y z
N MET A 1 31.08 -3.09 -10.96
CA MET A 1 30.13 -2.84 -9.84
C MET A 1 29.05 -3.90 -9.91
N LYS A 2 29.02 -4.87 -8.98
CA LYS A 2 28.03 -5.97 -8.99
C LYS A 2 26.76 -5.47 -8.32
N ARG A 3 25.61 -5.51 -9.03
CA ARG A 3 24.32 -5.09 -8.48
C ARG A 3 23.87 -6.13 -7.45
N GLU A 4 23.74 -5.74 -6.19
CA GLU A 4 23.07 -6.54 -5.16
C GLU A 4 21.61 -6.74 -5.61
N SER A 5 21.24 -7.98 -5.92
CA SER A 5 19.87 -8.37 -6.24
C SER A 5 19.24 -8.92 -4.97
N PHE A 6 17.98 -8.55 -4.70
CA PHE A 6 17.23 -9.16 -3.61
C PHE A 6 17.28 -10.70 -3.77
N LYS A 7 17.82 -11.38 -2.74
CA LYS A 7 18.02 -12.84 -2.74
C LYS A 7 16.72 -13.62 -2.86
N SER A 8 15.59 -13.00 -2.50
CA SER A 8 14.26 -13.60 -2.53
C SER A 8 13.25 -12.65 -3.14
N ARG A 9 12.49 -13.14 -4.13
CA ARG A 9 11.34 -12.43 -4.74
C ARG A 9 10.32 -12.02 -3.68
N LEU A 10 10.09 -12.87 -2.68
CA LEU A 10 9.20 -12.56 -1.56
C LEU A 10 9.75 -11.41 -0.72
N GLY A 11 11.06 -11.37 -0.46
CA GLY A 11 11.68 -10.25 0.26
C GLY A 11 11.52 -8.93 -0.48
N PHE A 12 11.64 -8.93 -1.81
CA PHE A 12 11.40 -7.75 -2.63
C PHE A 12 9.94 -7.28 -2.59
N ILE A 13 8.98 -8.22 -2.68
CA ILE A 13 7.55 -7.93 -2.60
C ILE A 13 7.19 -7.38 -1.21
N LEU A 14 7.70 -7.99 -0.14
CA LEU A 14 7.44 -7.57 1.23
C LEU A 14 8.01 -6.19 1.54
N VAL A 15 9.24 -5.90 1.09
CA VAL A 15 9.84 -4.56 1.22
C VAL A 15 9.03 -3.53 0.44
N SER A 16 8.66 -3.84 -0.80
CA SER A 16 7.87 -2.93 -1.63
C SER A 16 6.47 -2.69 -1.07
N ALA A 17 5.81 -3.73 -0.56
CA ALA A 17 4.52 -3.65 0.11
C ALA A 17 4.62 -2.85 1.42
N GLY A 18 5.68 -3.03 2.21
CA GLY A 18 5.95 -2.25 3.41
C GLY A 18 6.17 -0.76 3.12
N CYS A 19 6.82 -0.42 2.01
CA CYS A 19 6.96 0.97 1.58
C CYS A 19 5.64 1.57 1.05
N ALA A 20 4.78 0.76 0.41
CA ALA A 20 3.50 1.21 -0.13
C ALA A 20 2.42 1.38 0.95
N ILE A 21 2.47 0.59 2.03
CA ILE A 21 1.51 0.63 3.14
C ILE A 21 2.03 1.62 4.20
N GLY A 22 1.69 2.90 4.03
CA GLY A 22 1.99 3.95 5.01
C GLY A 22 0.84 4.23 5.97
N ILE A 23 1.13 5.04 7.01
CA ILE A 23 0.15 5.57 7.97
C ILE A 23 -1.07 6.11 7.22
N GLY A 24 -0.89 6.87 6.12
CA GLY A 24 -2.00 7.42 5.33
C GLY A 24 -3.12 6.44 4.95
N ASN A 25 -2.81 5.18 4.65
CA ASN A 25 -3.84 4.18 4.31
C ASN A 25 -4.72 3.76 5.50
N VAL A 26 -4.27 3.98 6.73
CA VAL A 26 -5.01 3.55 7.93
C VAL A 26 -6.08 4.58 8.35
N TRP A 27 -5.91 5.86 8.01
CA TRP A 27 -6.77 6.96 8.51
C TRP A 27 -7.31 7.81 7.36
N ARG A 28 -6.50 8.14 6.35
CA ARG A 28 -6.92 8.96 5.20
C ARG A 28 -7.87 8.17 4.31
N PHE A 29 -7.57 6.89 4.06
CA PHE A 29 -8.43 6.03 3.25
C PHE A 29 -9.85 5.90 3.85
N PRO A 30 -10.05 5.46 5.11
CA PRO A 30 -11.41 5.35 5.66
C PRO A 30 -12.11 6.71 5.79
N TYR A 31 -11.37 7.79 6.05
CA TYR A 31 -11.93 9.14 6.11
C TYR A 31 -12.48 9.59 4.75
N VAL A 32 -11.68 9.48 3.69
CA VAL A 32 -12.07 9.84 2.32
C VAL A 32 -13.19 8.92 1.82
N VAL A 33 -13.11 7.62 2.11
CA VAL A 33 -14.18 6.66 1.80
C VAL A 33 -15.49 7.09 2.48
N GLY A 34 -15.44 7.41 3.78
CA GLY A 34 -16.61 7.89 4.53
C GLY A 34 -17.22 9.18 3.97
N GLU A 35 -16.38 10.16 3.62
CA GLU A 35 -16.85 11.43 3.03
C GLU A 35 -17.43 11.27 1.61
N ASN A 36 -16.92 10.34 0.80
CA ASN A 36 -17.31 10.17 -0.60
C ASN A 36 -18.41 9.11 -0.83
N GLY A 37 -19.24 8.82 0.17
CA GLY A 37 -20.36 7.88 0.04
C GLY A 37 -20.08 6.46 0.56
N GLY A 38 -19.09 6.31 1.44
CA GLY A 38 -18.77 5.05 2.11
C GLY A 38 -18.26 3.97 1.16
N GLY A 39 -18.67 2.71 1.36
CA GLY A 39 -18.24 1.59 0.53
C GLY A 39 -18.55 1.73 -0.97
N LEU A 40 -19.50 2.60 -1.35
CA LEU A 40 -19.78 2.91 -2.76
C LEU A 40 -18.59 3.57 -3.46
N PHE A 41 -17.80 4.39 -2.75
CA PHE A 41 -16.57 5.02 -3.25
C PHE A 41 -15.49 3.99 -3.61
N VAL A 42 -15.52 2.80 -3.01
CA VAL A 42 -14.54 1.73 -3.26
C VAL A 42 -15.02 0.79 -4.37
N LEU A 43 -16.34 0.68 -4.55
CA LEU A 43 -16.98 -0.23 -5.51
C LEU A 43 -17.13 0.36 -6.92
N LEU A 44 -17.16 1.68 -7.04
CA LEU A 44 -17.23 2.44 -8.30
C LEU A 44 -15.85 2.97 -8.69
#